data_AF-A0A952G1Y2-F1
#
_entry.id   AF-A0A952G1Y2-F1
#
_cell.length_a   1.000
_cell.length_b   1.000
_cell.length_c   1.000
_cell.angle_alpha   90.00
_cell.angle_beta   90.00
_cell.angle_gamma   90.00
#
_symmetry.space_group_name_H-M   'P 1'
#
loop_
_entity.id
_entity.type
_entity.pdbx_description
1 polymer ?
#
loop_
_entity_poly.entity_id
_entity_poly.type
_entity_poly.pdbx_seq_one_letter_code
_entity_poly.pdbx_strand_id
1 'polypeptide(L)' 'ADGSLVAGDLTGSIHKMGAMMEQSPACNGWTYWRFKTDAGLKPIDDLRSRIRADMN' A
#
# COMPACT_ATOMS: atom_id res chain seq x y z
N ALA A 1 1.07 -10.02 12.90
CA ALA A 1 0.96 -9.44 11.55
C ALA A 1 1.87 -8.22 11.48
N ASP A 2 2.68 -8.10 10.44
CA ASP A 2 3.82 -7.16 10.33
C ASP A 2 3.65 -6.10 9.22
N GLY A 3 2.50 -6.08 8.54
CA GLY A 3 2.21 -5.15 7.44
C GLY A 3 2.66 -5.63 6.06
N SER A 4 3.06 -6.89 5.92
CA SER A 4 3.35 -7.50 4.60
C SER A 4 2.08 -7.76 3.78
N LEU A 5 2.21 -7.68 2.45
CA LEU A 5 1.18 -8.04 1.48
C LEU A 5 1.48 -9.42 0.87
N VAL A 6 0.42 -10.18 0.59
CA VAL A 6 0.47 -11.50 -0.04
C VAL A 6 -0.26 -11.45 -1.38
N ALA A 7 0.35 -12.01 -2.42
CA ALA A 7 -0.27 -12.21 -3.74
C ALA A 7 0.15 -13.57 -4.31
N GLY A 8 -0.73 -14.57 -4.23
CA GLY A 8 -0.36 -15.96 -4.50
C GLY A 8 0.73 -16.42 -3.52
N ASP A 9 1.82 -16.96 -4.07
CA ASP A 9 2.99 -17.42 -3.30
C ASP A 9 3.96 -16.28 -2.95
N LEU A 10 3.72 -15.06 -3.42
CA LEU A 10 4.57 -13.91 -3.17
C LEU A 10 4.16 -13.19 -1.89
N THR A 11 5.14 -12.89 -1.04
CA THR A 11 4.96 -12.07 0.16
C THR A 11 6.04 -10.99 0.24
N GLY A 12 5.66 -9.76 0.61
CA GLY A 12 6.63 -8.67 0.76
C GLY A 12 6.02 -7.36 1.25
N SER A 13 6.85 -6.33 1.40
CA SER A 13 6.38 -4.98 1.75
C SER A 13 5.53 -4.37 0.63
N ILE A 14 4.77 -3.32 0.96
CA ILE A 14 3.97 -2.56 -0.02
C ILE A 14 4.79 -2.05 -1.21
N HIS A 15 6.07 -1.75 -1.01
CA HIS A 15 6.98 -1.28 -2.06
C HIS A 15 7.49 -2.42 -2.93
N LYS A 16 7.96 -3.51 -2.31
CA LYS A 16 8.49 -4.68 -3.03
C LYS A 16 7.39 -5.32 -3.88
N MET A 17 6.21 -5.52 -3.30
CA MET A 17 5.08 -6.10 -4.02
C MET A 17 4.61 -5.19 -5.15
N GLY A 18 4.49 -3.87 -4.92
CA GLY A 18 4.12 -2.94 -5.99
C GLY A 18 5.12 -2.90 -7.14
N ALA A 19 6.42 -2.95 -6.85
CA ALA A 19 7.48 -2.98 -7.87
C ALA A 19 7.42 -4.26 -8.73
N MET A 20 7.15 -5.41 -8.09
CA MET A 20 6.97 -6.69 -8.79
C MET A 20 5.76 -6.68 -9.73
N MET A 21 4.61 -6.15 -9.28
CA MET A 21 3.39 -6.10 -10.09
C MET A 21 3.50 -5.13 -11.28
N GLU A 22 4.20 -4.01 -11.10
CA GLU A 22 4.46 -3.03 -12.17
C GLU A 22 5.65 -3.40 -13.07
N GLN A 23 6.37 -4.49 -12.78
CA GLN A 23 7.62 -4.85 -13.46
C GLN A 23 8.64 -3.69 -13.49
N SER A 24 8.68 -2.91 -12.40
CA SER A 24 9.51 -1.72 -12.23
C SER A 24 10.60 -1.97 -11.18
N PRO A 25 11.79 -1.33 -11.28
CA PRO A 25 12.83 -1.44 -10.24
C PRO A 25 12.40 -0.86 -8.88
N ALA A 26 11.41 0.03 -8.86
CA ALA A 26 10.91 0.64 -7.63
C ALA A 26 9.42 1.00 -7.73
N CYS A 27 8.75 1.07 -6.58
CA CYS A 27 7.36 1.50 -6.46
C CYS A 27 7.13 2.23 -5.14
N ASN A 28 6.40 3.35 -5.18
CA ASN A 28 5.85 3.96 -3.98
C ASN A 28 4.53 3.26 -3.60
N GLY A 29 4.62 2.26 -2.73
CA GLY A 29 3.47 1.46 -2.31
C GLY A 29 2.33 2.26 -1.68
N TRP A 30 2.63 3.39 -1.05
CA TRP A 30 1.61 4.23 -0.40
C TRP A 30 0.59 4.80 -1.38
N THR A 31 1.06 5.26 -2.54
CA THR A 31 0.22 5.84 -3.59
C THR A 31 -0.27 4.81 -4.61
N TYR A 32 0.39 3.66 -4.67
CA TYR A 32 0.06 2.56 -5.58
C TYR A 32 -1.14 1.75 -5.10
N TRP A 33 -1.07 1.24 -3.86
CA TRP A 33 -2.10 0.37 -3.32
C TRP A 33 -3.33 1.18 -2.93
N ARG A 34 -4.50 0.64 -3.25
CA ARG A 34 -5.79 1.23 -2.91
C ARG A 34 -6.64 0.28 -2.08
N PHE A 35 -7.42 0.84 -1.18
CA PHE A 35 -8.42 0.13 -0.40
C PHE A 35 -9.83 0.59 -0.81
N LYS A 36 -10.83 -0.29 -0.63
CA LYS A 36 -12.22 0.01 -0.94
C LYS A 36 -12.84 0.89 0.15
N THR A 37 -13.63 1.86 -0.28
CA THR A 37 -14.50 2.70 0.55
C THR A 37 -15.87 2.81 -0.12
N ASP A 38 -16.85 3.35 0.60
CA ASP A 38 -18.18 3.63 0.03
C ASP A 38 -18.13 4.62 -1.14
N ALA A 39 -17.10 5.47 -1.19
CA ALA A 39 -16.86 6.43 -2.26
C ALA A 39 -15.94 5.88 -3.39
N GLY A 40 -15.61 4.59 -3.37
CA GLY A 40 -14.71 3.95 -4.33
C GLY A 40 -13.32 3.65 -3.76
N LEU A 41 -12.34 3.49 -4.65
CA LEU A 41 -10.97 3.13 -4.27
C LEU A 41 -10.17 4.37 -3.85
N LYS A 42 -9.51 4.30 -2.68
CA LYS A 42 -8.62 5.35 -2.18
C LYS A 42 -7.20 4.82 -1.92
N PRO A 43 -6.14 5.63 -2.10
CA PRO A 43 -4.78 5.23 -1.78
C PRO A 43 -4.63 4.90 -0.29
N ILE A 44 -3.81 3.90 0.04
CA ILE A 44 -3.48 3.62 1.45
C ILE A 44 -2.71 4.78 2.12
N ASP A 45 -2.18 5.70 1.32
CA ASP A 45 -1.57 6.94 1.81
C ASP A 45 -2.52 7.81 2.65
N ASP A 46 -3.83 7.75 2.36
CA ASP A 46 -4.85 8.45 3.15
C ASP A 46 -4.88 7.94 4.59
N LEU A 47 -4.69 6.63 4.79
CA LEU A 47 -4.65 6.03 6.13
C LEU A 47 -3.39 6.46 6.89
N ARG A 48 -2.24 6.48 6.20
CA ARG A 48 -0.97 6.99 6.76
C ARG A 48 -1.11 8.44 7.21
N SER A 49 -1.76 9.26 6.39
CA SER A 49 -1.95 10.70 6.67
C SER A 49 -2.84 10.93 7.89
N ARG A 50 -3.91 10.14 8.06
CA ARG A 50 -4.77 10.20 9.26
C ARG A 50 -4.01 9.89 10.54
N ILE A 51 -3.26 8.79 10.56
CA ILE A 51 -2.47 8.41 11.74
C ILE A 51 -1.47 9.51 12.09
N ARG A 52 -0.79 10.09 11.09
CA ARG A 52 0.15 11.19 11.32
C ARG A 52 -0.51 12.45 11.86
N ALA A 53 -1.74 12.75 11.45
CA ALA A 53 -2.50 13.87 11.97
C ALA A 53 -2.89 13.64 13.45
N ASP A 54 -3.23 12.41 13.82
CA ASP A 54 -3.60 12.04 15.19
C ASP A 54 -2.38 11.93 16.14
N MET A 55 -1.16 11.93 15.61
CA MET A 55 0.10 11.87 16.37
C MET A 55 0.70 13.25 16.70
N ASN A 56 0.06 14.33 16.28
CA ASN A 56 0.45 15.72 16.56
C ASN A 56 -0.47 16.35 17.62
#